data_AF-A0A7Y3XBN5-F1
#
_entry.id   AF-A0A7Y3XBN5-F1
#
_cell.length_a   1.000
_cell.length_b   1.000
_cell.length_c   1.000
_cell.angle_alpha   90.00
_cell.angle_beta   90.00
_cell.angle_gamma   90.00
#
_symmetry.space_group_name_H-M   'P 1'
#
loop_
_entity.id
_entity.type
_entity.pdbx_description
1 polymer ?
#
loop_
_entity_poly.entity_id
_entity_poly.type
_entity_poly.pdbx_seq_one_letter_code
_entity_poly.pdbx_strand_id
1 'polypeptide(L)'
;MPDFDAFFNQHSTPMWMIDVETGIIERANPAAKTFYGFEQLEGMHINKINMLNSAQINSEIRRAAEAERNHLYFRHRLADGSIKVMGIYTDPFEIDGREVLISSLYDTSDFEASAERHYIQRVEEQIDLQTAELQAARQRTFWIAVIGTTVQLGIIALLVALLLRLRRAQRENKRLIKELSFRNRELERLSQVMAHHFQEPSRRLVSFAQQLSPAAL
;
A
#
# COMPACT_ATOMS: atom_id res chain seq x y z
N MET A 1 44.40 41.72 -4.15
CA MET A 1 43.07 41.13 -4.35
C MET A 1 42.97 39.88 -3.49
N PRO A 2 41.81 39.54 -2.92
CA PRO A 2 41.64 38.24 -2.27
C PRO A 2 41.94 37.13 -3.29
N ASP A 3 42.60 36.07 -2.83
CA ASP A 3 42.78 34.86 -3.65
C ASP A 3 41.45 34.10 -3.77
N PHE A 4 41.44 33.07 -4.63
CA PHE A 4 40.25 32.27 -4.86
C PHE A 4 39.76 31.59 -3.59
N ASP A 5 40.65 31.08 -2.74
CA ASP A 5 40.27 30.37 -1.52
C ASP A 5 39.61 31.28 -0.50
N ALA A 6 40.11 32.50 -0.33
CA ALA A 6 39.49 33.52 0.52
C ALA A 6 38.10 33.89 -0.02
N PHE A 7 37.97 34.14 -1.32
CA PHE A 7 36.68 34.41 -1.96
C PHE A 7 35.70 33.25 -1.73
N PHE A 8 36.06 32.03 -2.16
CA PHE A 8 35.19 30.86 -2.13
C PHE A 8 34.70 30.55 -0.72
N ASN A 9 35.60 30.56 0.28
CA ASN A 9 35.26 30.20 1.65
C ASN A 9 34.48 31.29 2.41
N GLN A 10 34.65 32.56 2.07
CA GLN A 10 33.99 33.68 2.77
C GLN A 10 32.72 34.15 2.06
N HIS A 11 32.48 33.73 0.81
CA HIS A 11 31.30 34.10 0.06
C HIS A 11 30.02 33.57 0.73
N SER A 12 29.00 34.43 0.84
CA SER A 12 27.73 34.10 1.52
C SER A 12 26.80 33.22 0.69
N THR A 13 26.99 33.17 -0.63
CA THR A 13 26.21 32.28 -1.50
C THR A 13 26.76 30.85 -1.42
N PRO A 14 25.89 29.83 -1.34
CA PRO A 14 26.29 28.44 -1.49
C PRO A 14 27.08 28.21 -2.78
N MET A 15 28.27 27.64 -2.66
CA MET A 15 29.13 27.31 -3.80
C MET A 15 29.77 25.93 -3.63
N TRP A 16 30.01 25.26 -4.75
CA TRP A 16 30.74 24.00 -4.78
C TRP A 16 31.63 23.85 -6.02
N MET A 17 32.49 22.84 -5.99
CA MET A 17 33.28 22.37 -7.11
C MET A 17 33.00 20.90 -7.32
N ILE A 18 32.65 20.51 -8.54
CA ILE A 18 32.32 19.14 -8.92
C ILE A 18 33.32 18.66 -9.97
N ASP A 19 33.85 17.46 -9.78
CA ASP A 19 34.67 16.77 -10.77
C ASP A 19 33.78 16.27 -11.93
N VAL A 20 34.14 16.61 -13.17
CA VAL A 20 33.32 16.34 -14.36
C VAL A 20 33.25 14.84 -14.67
N GLU A 21 34.31 14.08 -14.41
CA GLU A 21 34.40 12.65 -14.72
C GLU A 21 33.56 11.80 -13.76
N THR A 22 33.61 12.13 -12.48
CA THR A 22 33.03 11.33 -11.38
C THR A 22 31.72 11.89 -10.85
N GLY A 23 31.44 13.18 -11.03
CA GLY A 23 30.29 13.86 -10.44
C GLY A 23 30.38 13.98 -8.91
N ILE A 24 31.58 13.85 -8.34
CA ILE A 24 31.85 14.02 -6.91
C ILE A 24 32.04 15.50 -6.60
N ILE A 25 31.44 15.95 -5.49
CA ILE A 25 31.67 17.29 -4.95
C ILE A 25 33.05 17.29 -4.29
N GLU A 26 34.05 17.86 -4.94
CA GLU A 26 35.41 17.94 -4.41
C GLU A 26 35.54 19.00 -3.31
N ARG A 27 34.84 20.13 -3.46
CA ARG A 27 34.86 21.23 -2.48
C ARG A 27 33.48 21.84 -2.32
N ALA A 28 33.15 22.25 -1.10
CA ALA A 28 31.95 23.03 -0.84
C ALA A 28 32.24 24.12 0.19
N ASN A 29 31.78 25.34 -0.07
CA ASN A 29 32.02 26.44 0.86
C ASN A 29 31.15 26.31 2.14
N PRO A 30 31.47 27.06 3.21
CA PRO A 30 30.68 27.04 4.45
C PRO A 30 29.20 27.38 4.26
N ALA A 31 28.87 28.28 3.32
CA ALA A 31 27.49 28.63 2.99
C ALA A 31 26.72 27.41 2.43
N ALA A 32 27.33 26.63 1.54
CA ALA A 32 26.74 25.40 1.01
C ALA A 32 26.56 24.34 2.08
N LYS A 33 27.57 24.13 2.94
CA LYS A 33 27.47 23.18 4.07
C LYS A 33 26.31 23.55 5.00
N THR A 34 26.17 24.84 5.32
CA THR A 34 25.08 25.37 6.15
C THR A 34 23.72 25.23 5.47
N PHE A 35 23.62 25.55 4.18
CA PHE A 35 22.38 25.49 3.43
C PHE A 35 21.86 24.05 3.27
N TYR A 36 22.73 23.12 2.88
CA TYR A 36 22.32 21.74 2.63
C TYR A 36 22.21 20.88 3.88
N GLY A 37 22.94 21.24 4.95
CA GLY A 37 22.86 20.58 6.26
C GLY A 37 23.46 19.17 6.34
N PHE A 38 24.15 18.69 5.30
CA PHE A 38 24.82 17.39 5.34
C PHE A 38 26.07 17.42 6.22
N GLU A 39 26.28 16.38 7.04
CA GLU A 39 27.49 16.22 7.86
C GLU A 39 28.78 16.22 7.02
N GLN A 40 28.72 15.60 5.83
CA GLN A 40 29.82 15.57 4.88
C GLN A 40 29.32 15.78 3.45
N LEU A 41 29.44 17.02 2.96
CA LEU A 41 29.07 17.40 1.59
C LEU A 41 30.18 17.10 0.57
N GLU A 42 31.44 17.27 0.98
CA GLU A 42 32.61 16.97 0.16
C GLU A 42 32.84 15.45 0.09
N GLY A 43 33.16 14.93 -1.09
CA GLY A 43 33.21 13.50 -1.38
C GLY A 43 31.86 12.87 -1.69
N MET A 44 30.75 13.61 -1.53
CA MET A 44 29.43 13.14 -1.91
C MET A 44 29.25 13.22 -3.43
N HIS A 45 28.70 12.18 -4.03
CA HIS A 45 28.27 12.23 -5.43
C HIS A 45 27.02 13.11 -5.53
N ILE A 46 26.99 14.03 -6.50
CA ILE A 46 25.88 14.97 -6.72
C ILE A 46 24.50 14.30 -6.85
N ASN A 47 24.43 13.04 -7.28
CA ASN A 47 23.19 12.25 -7.39
C ASN A 47 22.51 11.98 -6.05
N LYS A 48 23.19 12.18 -4.92
CA LYS A 48 22.58 12.10 -3.58
C LYS A 48 21.74 13.33 -3.25
N ILE A 49 22.07 14.46 -3.86
CA ILE A 49 21.42 15.75 -3.65
C ILE A 49 20.42 16.00 -4.78
N ASN A 50 20.85 15.84 -6.02
CA ASN A 50 20.04 16.09 -7.19
C ASN A 50 19.00 14.97 -7.40
N MET A 51 17.77 15.36 -7.74
CA MET A 51 16.65 14.44 -7.91
C MET A 51 16.50 13.86 -9.32
N LEU A 52 17.32 14.29 -10.28
CA LEU A 52 17.43 13.65 -11.57
C LEU A 52 18.05 12.24 -11.45
N ASN A 53 17.80 11.38 -12.43
CA ASN A 53 18.48 10.09 -12.46
C ASN A 53 19.96 10.26 -12.88
N SER A 54 20.79 9.26 -12.57
CA SER A 54 22.24 9.32 -12.84
C SER A 54 22.58 9.61 -14.31
N ALA A 55 21.81 9.06 -15.26
CA ALA A 55 22.08 9.27 -16.68
C ALA A 55 21.79 10.72 -17.11
N GLN A 56 20.70 11.30 -16.59
CA GLN A 56 20.35 12.70 -16.82
C GLN A 56 21.41 13.63 -16.21
N ILE A 57 21.82 13.38 -14.96
CA ILE A 57 22.84 14.21 -14.29
C ILE A 57 24.15 14.18 -15.05
N ASN A 58 24.63 13.00 -15.45
CA ASN A 58 25.87 12.88 -16.22
C ASN A 58 25.76 13.59 -17.58
N SER A 59 24.57 13.64 -18.18
CA SER A 59 24.34 14.43 -19.39
C SER A 59 24.41 15.94 -19.13
N GLU A 60 23.87 16.42 -18.02
CA GLU A 60 23.94 17.85 -17.66
C GLU A 60 25.37 18.28 -17.32
N ILE A 61 26.12 17.44 -16.58
CA ILE A 61 27.53 17.68 -16.27
C ILE A 61 28.35 17.84 -17.55
N ARG A 62 28.18 16.94 -18.53
CA ARG A 62 28.89 17.05 -19.82
C ARG A 62 28.54 18.32 -20.60
N ARG A 63 27.24 18.67 -20.68
CA ARG A 63 26.82 19.91 -21.36
C ARG A 63 27.34 21.18 -20.68
N ALA A 64 27.41 21.17 -19.36
CA ALA A 64 27.99 22.27 -18.59
C ALA A 64 29.51 22.35 -18.81
N ALA A 65 30.20 21.21 -18.91
CA ALA A 65 31.63 21.15 -19.23
C ALA A 65 31.93 21.69 -20.64
N GLU A 66 31.06 21.40 -21.60
CA GLU A 66 31.12 21.96 -22.97
C GLU A 66 30.70 23.44 -23.05
N ALA A 67 30.37 24.08 -21.91
CA ALA A 67 29.86 25.45 -21.79
C ALA A 67 28.61 25.75 -22.66
N GLU A 68 27.86 24.73 -23.05
CA GLU A 68 26.62 24.90 -23.83
C GLU A 68 25.52 25.60 -23.01
N ARG A 69 25.54 25.36 -21.69
CA ARG A 69 24.61 25.94 -20.72
C ARG A 69 25.31 26.16 -19.37
N ASN A 70 25.36 27.42 -18.95
CA ASN A 70 25.96 27.82 -17.67
C ASN A 70 24.91 28.17 -16.60
N HIS A 71 23.62 28.09 -16.91
CA HIS A 71 22.53 28.34 -15.96
C HIS A 71 21.50 27.22 -16.01
N LEU A 72 21.32 26.56 -14.86
CA LEU A 72 20.57 25.32 -14.73
C LEU A 72 19.61 25.40 -13.55
N TYR A 73 18.52 24.66 -13.65
CA TYR A 73 17.50 24.54 -12.61
C TYR A 73 17.32 23.07 -12.24
N PHE A 74 17.54 22.74 -10.98
CA PHE A 74 17.38 21.37 -10.49
C PHE A 74 16.62 21.34 -9.17
N ARG A 75 16.01 20.19 -8.89
CA ARG A 75 15.50 19.92 -7.55
C ARG A 75 16.54 19.22 -6.73
N HIS A 76 16.87 19.82 -5.60
CA HIS A 76 17.83 19.29 -4.66
C HIS A 76 17.12 18.89 -3.37
N ARG A 77 17.54 17.76 -2.81
CA ARG A 77 17.13 17.27 -1.50
C ARG A 77 18.17 17.70 -0.46
N LEU A 78 17.69 18.32 0.61
CA LEU A 78 18.52 18.73 1.75
C LEU A 78 18.63 17.56 2.76
N ALA A 79 19.52 17.69 3.74
CA ALA A 79 19.75 16.66 4.75
C ALA A 79 18.53 16.37 5.63
N ASP A 80 17.67 17.37 5.84
CA ASP A 80 16.38 17.21 6.55
C ASP A 80 15.30 16.50 5.71
N GLY A 81 15.61 16.18 4.44
CA GLY A 81 14.69 15.55 3.49
C GLY A 81 13.80 16.53 2.74
N SER A 82 13.84 17.82 3.04
CA SER A 82 13.12 18.85 2.30
C SER A 82 13.67 18.95 0.86
N ILE A 83 12.81 19.39 -0.06
CA ILE A 83 13.16 19.51 -1.47
C ILE A 83 12.97 20.96 -1.89
N LYS A 84 14.01 21.53 -2.52
CA LYS A 84 14.01 22.89 -3.04
C LYS A 84 14.35 22.91 -4.52
N VAL A 85 13.76 23.85 -5.25
CA VAL A 85 14.19 24.17 -6.61
C VAL A 85 15.36 25.14 -6.48
N MET A 86 16.49 24.74 -7.05
CA MET A 86 17.75 25.47 -6.98
C MET A 86 18.11 25.98 -8.37
N GLY A 87 18.45 27.25 -8.45
CA GLY A 87 19.10 27.84 -9.61
C GLY A 87 20.61 27.75 -9.44
N ILE A 88 21.31 27.37 -10.49
CA ILE A 88 22.74 27.04 -10.46
C ILE A 88 23.40 27.72 -11.63
N TYR A 89 24.28 28.67 -11.33
CA TYR A 89 25.25 29.15 -12.30
C TYR A 89 26.49 28.28 -12.20
N THR A 90 26.98 27.77 -13.32
CA THR A 90 28.12 26.85 -13.35
C THR A 90 28.97 27.07 -14.58
N ASP A 91 30.28 27.08 -14.39
CA ASP A 91 31.25 27.23 -15.47
C ASP A 91 32.38 26.20 -15.32
N PRO A 92 32.94 25.69 -16.44
CA PRO A 92 34.05 24.75 -16.41
C PRO A 92 35.39 25.46 -16.17
N PHE A 93 36.27 24.78 -15.44
CA PHE A 93 37.64 25.19 -15.17
C PHE A 93 38.57 23.98 -15.24
N GLU A 94 39.81 24.22 -15.64
CA GLU A 94 40.87 23.21 -15.60
C GLU A 94 41.77 23.47 -14.39
N ILE A 95 41.89 22.46 -13.51
CA ILE A 95 42.74 22.50 -12.32
C ILE A 95 43.60 21.24 -12.31
N ASP A 96 44.92 21.40 -12.33
CA ASP A 96 45.89 20.29 -12.35
C ASP A 96 45.63 19.24 -13.45
N GLY A 97 45.17 19.68 -14.63
CA GLY A 97 44.84 18.81 -15.76
C GLY A 97 43.52 18.06 -15.63
N ARG A 98 42.68 18.41 -14.64
CA ARG A 98 41.33 17.87 -14.45
C ARG A 98 40.29 18.95 -14.67
N GLU A 99 39.20 18.57 -15.32
CA GLU A 99 38.08 19.46 -15.57
C GLU A 99 37.10 19.43 -14.40
N VAL A 100 36.80 20.60 -13.87
CA VAL A 100 35.89 20.78 -12.75
C VAL A 100 34.83 21.83 -13.10
N LEU A 101 33.64 21.66 -12.55
CA LEU A 101 32.59 22.66 -12.60
C LEU A 101 32.58 23.43 -11.30
N ILE A 102 32.80 24.74 -11.36
CA ILE A 102 32.61 25.62 -10.21
C ILE A 102 31.22 26.22 -10.33
N SER A 103 30.40 26.02 -9.30
CA SER A 103 29.01 26.47 -9.32
C SER A 103 28.65 27.38 -8.14
N SER A 104 27.80 28.36 -8.42
CA SER A 104 27.12 29.21 -7.45
C SER A 104 25.63 28.90 -7.45
N LEU A 105 25.06 28.69 -6.27
CA LEU A 105 23.70 28.16 -6.10
C LEU A 105 22.83 29.13 -5.32
N TYR A 106 21.57 29.23 -5.73
CA TYR A 106 20.58 30.03 -5.05
C TYR A 106 19.21 29.32 -5.01
N ASP A 107 18.48 29.56 -3.93
CA ASP A 107 17.11 29.07 -3.80
C ASP A 107 16.20 29.91 -4.69
N THR A 108 15.41 29.26 -5.56
CA THR A 108 14.51 29.99 -6.47
C THR A 108 13.20 30.39 -5.81
N SER A 109 12.93 29.91 -4.60
CA SER A 109 11.68 30.18 -3.87
C SER A 109 11.45 31.68 -3.67
N ASP A 110 12.53 32.48 -3.62
CA ASP A 110 12.46 33.93 -3.43
C ASP A 110 12.26 34.72 -4.74
N PHE A 111 12.30 34.05 -5.91
CA PHE A 111 12.18 34.67 -7.23
C PHE A 111 10.77 34.54 -7.81
N GLU A 112 9.79 35.20 -7.18
CA GLU A 112 8.40 35.25 -7.67
C GLU A 112 8.20 36.13 -8.93
N ALA A 113 9.25 36.73 -9.51
CA ALA A 113 9.08 37.72 -10.59
C ALA A 113 10.14 37.67 -11.71
N SER A 114 10.83 36.54 -11.95
CA SER A 114 11.79 36.45 -13.07
C SER A 114 11.14 35.88 -14.35
N ALA A 115 11.70 36.24 -15.51
CA ALA A 115 11.33 35.66 -16.81
C ALA A 115 11.61 34.14 -16.90
N GLU A 116 12.44 33.62 -15.99
CA GLU A 116 12.89 32.24 -15.91
C GLU A 116 11.85 31.33 -15.25
N ARG A 117 10.70 31.88 -14.83
CA ARG A 117 9.56 31.11 -14.30
C ARG A 117 9.14 29.95 -15.20
N HIS A 118 9.27 30.06 -16.52
CA HIS A 118 8.93 28.99 -17.45
C HIS A 118 9.82 27.74 -17.31
N TYR A 119 11.06 27.89 -16.85
CA TYR A 119 11.95 26.75 -16.59
C TYR A 119 11.64 26.12 -15.24
N ILE A 120 11.40 26.97 -14.22
CA ILE A 120 10.97 26.52 -12.89
C ILE A 120 9.66 25.73 -13.00
N GLN A 121 8.67 26.26 -13.74
CA GLN A 121 7.40 25.58 -13.99
C GLN A 121 7.58 24.23 -14.68
N ARG A 122 8.49 24.11 -15.65
CA ARG A 122 8.76 22.81 -16.29
C ARG A 122 9.34 21.79 -15.32
N VAL A 123 10.24 22.22 -14.44
CA VAL A 123 10.81 21.35 -13.39
C VAL A 123 9.72 20.92 -12.42
N GLU A 124 8.82 21.82 -12.03
CA GLU A 124 7.67 21.55 -11.16
C GLU A 124 6.64 20.61 -11.81
N GLU A 125 6.26 20.87 -13.06
CA GLU A 125 5.26 20.08 -13.81
C GLU A 125 5.70 18.62 -14.00
N GLN A 126 7.00 18.39 -14.19
CA GLN A 126 7.55 17.04 -14.29
C GLN A 126 7.28 16.19 -13.03
N ILE A 127 7.06 16.83 -11.88
CA ILE A 127 6.73 16.16 -10.61
C ILE A 127 5.24 15.98 -10.44
N ASP A 128 4.43 16.94 -10.87
CA ASP A 128 2.98 16.77 -10.84
C ASP A 128 2.57 15.55 -11.68
N LEU A 129 3.24 15.33 -12.81
CA LEU A 129 3.03 14.13 -13.62
C LEU A 129 3.47 12.86 -12.88
N GLN A 130 4.68 12.82 -12.31
CA GLN A 130 5.15 11.65 -11.57
C GLN A 130 4.33 11.35 -10.31
N THR A 131 3.89 12.38 -9.60
CA THR A 131 3.06 12.24 -8.40
C THR A 131 1.64 11.84 -8.76
N ALA A 132 1.07 12.36 -9.85
CA ALA A 132 -0.22 11.93 -10.37
C ALA A 132 -0.22 10.46 -10.79
N GLU A 133 0.85 9.97 -11.43
CA GLU A 133 1.01 8.55 -11.79
C GLU A 133 1.06 7.65 -10.56
N LEU A 134 1.83 8.03 -9.53
CA LEU A 134 1.94 7.31 -8.26
C LEU A 134 0.61 7.31 -7.48
N GLN A 135 -0.12 8.43 -7.50
CA GLN A 135 -1.44 8.54 -6.87
C GLN A 135 -2.48 7.69 -7.59
N ALA A 136 -2.49 7.69 -8.93
CA ALA A 136 -3.38 6.85 -9.73
C ALA A 136 -3.12 5.35 -9.48
N ALA A 137 -1.85 4.95 -9.32
CA ALA A 137 -1.49 3.59 -8.92
C ALA A 137 -1.96 3.25 -7.49
N ARG A 138 -1.75 4.15 -6.52
CA ARG A 138 -2.19 3.96 -5.12
C ARG A 138 -3.70 3.85 -4.98
N GLN A 139 -4.47 4.63 -5.75
CA GLN A 139 -5.93 4.63 -5.64
C GLN A 139 -6.57 3.35 -6.17
N ARG A 140 -6.00 2.72 -7.20
CA ARG A 140 -6.45 1.41 -7.70
C ARG A 140 -6.31 0.32 -6.63
N THR A 141 -5.17 0.27 -5.96
CA THR A 141 -4.92 -0.72 -4.89
C THR A 141 -5.90 -0.55 -3.73
N PHE A 142 -6.21 0.69 -3.35
CA PHE A 142 -7.19 0.98 -2.30
C PHE A 142 -8.60 0.46 -2.66
N TRP A 143 -9.10 0.76 -3.86
CA TRP A 143 -10.43 0.30 -4.28
C TRP A 143 -10.54 -1.22 -4.42
N ILE A 144 -9.50 -1.89 -4.88
CA ILE A 144 -9.45 -3.37 -4.91
C ILE A 144 -9.59 -3.95 -3.50
N ALA A 145 -8.88 -3.38 -2.52
CA ALA A 145 -8.98 -3.82 -1.14
C ALA A 145 -10.38 -3.59 -0.53
N VAL A 146 -11.02 -2.45 -0.85
CA VAL A 146 -12.40 -2.14 -0.41
C VAL A 146 -13.41 -3.12 -0.99
N ILE A 147 -13.33 -3.40 -2.30
CA ILE A 147 -14.21 -4.38 -2.95
C ILE A 147 -13.99 -5.77 -2.36
N GLY A 148 -12.73 -6.19 -2.18
CA GLY A 148 -12.39 -7.48 -1.56
C GLY A 148 -12.97 -7.63 -0.15
N THR A 149 -12.85 -6.58 0.68
CA THR A 149 -13.40 -6.57 2.05
C THR A 149 -14.92 -6.68 2.05
N THR A 150 -15.60 -6.00 1.12
CA THR A 150 -17.06 -6.02 1.00
C THR A 150 -17.56 -7.40 0.58
N VAL A 151 -16.89 -8.03 -0.41
CA VAL A 151 -17.20 -9.40 -0.84
C VAL A 151 -16.99 -10.38 0.32
N GLN A 152 -15.89 -10.24 1.07
CA GLN A 152 -15.60 -11.11 2.21
C GLN A 152 -16.65 -11.01 3.32
N LEU A 153 -17.11 -9.79 3.64
CA LEU A 153 -18.22 -9.59 4.59
C LEU A 153 -19.53 -10.22 4.08
N GLY A 154 -19.81 -10.12 2.79
CA GLY A 154 -20.96 -10.78 2.16
C GLY A 154 -20.91 -12.31 2.28
N ILE A 155 -19.74 -12.91 2.03
CA ILE A 155 -19.51 -14.35 2.19
C ILE A 155 -19.71 -14.77 3.65
N ILE A 156 -19.15 -14.02 4.60
CA ILE A 156 -19.29 -14.30 6.04
C ILE A 156 -20.78 -14.24 6.45
N ALA A 157 -21.51 -13.21 6.02
CA ALA A 157 -22.93 -13.07 6.31
C ALA A 157 -23.76 -14.23 5.73
N LEU A 158 -23.45 -14.66 4.50
CA LEU A 158 -24.09 -15.82 3.86
C LEU A 158 -23.81 -17.11 4.63
N LEU A 159 -22.55 -17.35 5.03
CA LEU A 159 -22.17 -18.53 5.82
C LEU A 159 -22.90 -18.54 7.17
N VAL A 160 -22.97 -17.41 7.86
CA VAL A 160 -23.71 -17.29 9.13
C VAL A 160 -25.20 -17.57 8.92
N ALA A 161 -25.80 -17.03 7.86
CA ALA A 161 -27.21 -17.29 7.54
C ALA A 161 -27.47 -18.77 7.24
N LEU A 162 -26.58 -19.44 6.50
CA LEU A 162 -26.67 -20.88 6.23
C LEU A 162 -26.52 -21.71 7.51
N LEU A 163 -25.56 -21.38 8.38
CA LEU A 163 -25.39 -22.04 9.67
C LEU A 163 -26.62 -21.88 10.57
N LEU A 164 -27.23 -20.69 10.59
CA LEU A 164 -28.46 -20.44 11.34
C LEU A 164 -29.65 -21.22 10.75
N ARG A 165 -29.79 -21.29 9.42
CA ARG A 165 -30.82 -22.09 8.74
C ARG A 165 -30.66 -23.58 9.06
N LEU A 166 -29.44 -24.11 8.98
CA LEU A 166 -29.14 -25.51 9.32
C LEU A 166 -29.45 -25.83 10.78
N ARG A 167 -29.07 -24.93 11.71
CA ARG A 167 -29.40 -25.10 13.14
C ARG A 167 -30.91 -25.07 13.40
N ARG A 168 -31.67 -24.23 12.70
CA ARG A 168 -33.15 -24.21 12.79
C ARG A 168 -33.74 -25.51 12.28
N ALA A 169 -33.35 -25.96 11.09
CA ALA A 169 -33.83 -27.22 10.51
C ALA A 169 -33.48 -28.43 11.38
N GLN A 170 -32.28 -28.48 11.96
CA GLN A 170 -31.90 -29.54 12.90
C GLN A 170 -32.75 -29.55 14.18
N ARG A 171 -33.13 -28.38 14.71
CA ARG A 171 -34.01 -28.30 15.89
C ARG A 171 -35.42 -28.79 15.57
N GLU A 172 -35.92 -28.46 14.37
CA GLU A 172 -37.24 -28.89 13.89
C GLU A 172 -37.28 -30.40 13.65
N ASN A 173 -36.29 -30.96 12.94
CA ASN A 173 -36.16 -32.41 12.77
C ASN A 173 -36.08 -33.15 14.11
N LYS A 174 -35.32 -32.64 15.09
CA LYS A 174 -35.28 -33.26 16.43
C LYS A 174 -36.63 -33.24 17.14
N ARG A 175 -37.47 -32.22 16.94
CA ARG A 175 -38.83 -32.16 17.50
C ARG A 175 -39.75 -33.16 16.81
N LEU A 176 -39.75 -33.19 15.48
CA LEU A 176 -40.55 -34.12 14.70
C LEU A 176 -40.20 -35.58 15.02
N ILE A 177 -38.91 -35.91 15.12
CA ILE A 177 -38.47 -37.26 15.52
C ILE A 177 -38.99 -37.61 16.92
N LYS A 178 -38.94 -36.69 17.88
CA LYS A 178 -39.50 -36.92 19.22
C LYS A 178 -41.01 -37.15 19.18
N GLU A 179 -41.74 -36.33 18.45
CA GLU A 179 -43.21 -36.45 18.31
C GLU A 179 -43.62 -37.76 17.62
N LEU A 180 -42.96 -38.10 16.50
CA LEU A 180 -43.16 -39.38 15.81
C LEU A 180 -42.84 -40.55 16.73
N SER A 181 -41.73 -40.49 17.48
CA SER A 181 -41.37 -41.55 18.42
C SER A 181 -42.40 -41.71 19.55
N PHE A 182 -42.99 -40.61 20.01
CA PHE A 182 -44.03 -40.61 21.04
C PHE A 182 -45.31 -41.25 20.51
N ARG A 183 -45.79 -40.82 19.34
CA ARG A 183 -46.96 -41.39 18.67
C ARG A 183 -46.79 -42.86 18.32
N ASN A 184 -45.60 -43.25 17.86
CA ASN A 184 -45.32 -44.64 17.54
C ASN A 184 -45.41 -45.53 18.80
N ARG A 185 -44.82 -45.09 19.93
CA ARG A 185 -44.98 -45.79 21.22
C ARG A 185 -46.42 -45.85 21.71
N GLU A 186 -47.20 -44.80 21.48
CA GLU A 186 -48.63 -44.76 21.83
C GLU A 186 -49.42 -45.78 21.00
N LEU A 187 -49.15 -45.87 19.70
CA LEU A 187 -49.73 -46.89 18.81
C LEU A 187 -49.32 -48.31 19.20
N GLU A 188 -48.04 -48.55 19.55
CA GLU A 188 -47.58 -49.84 20.05
C GLU A 188 -48.31 -50.24 21.33
N ARG A 189 -48.47 -49.31 22.28
CA ARG A 189 -49.22 -49.55 23.53
C ARG A 189 -50.69 -49.85 23.25
N LEU A 190 -51.34 -49.07 22.39
CA LEU A 190 -52.73 -49.33 22.00
C LEU A 190 -52.86 -50.68 21.30
N SER A 191 -51.95 -51.01 20.39
CA SER A 191 -51.91 -52.33 19.74
C SER A 191 -51.77 -53.46 20.76
N GLN A 192 -50.87 -53.33 21.75
CA GLN A 192 -50.72 -54.30 22.83
C GLN A 192 -51.97 -54.42 23.73
N VAL A 193 -52.56 -53.29 24.13
CA VAL A 193 -53.77 -53.24 24.97
C VAL A 193 -54.96 -53.84 24.21
N MET A 194 -55.11 -53.50 22.93
CA MET A 194 -56.15 -54.09 22.06
C MET A 194 -55.93 -55.59 21.88
N ALA A 195 -54.70 -56.04 21.64
CA ALA A 195 -54.39 -57.47 21.57
C ALA A 195 -54.76 -58.20 22.88
N HIS A 196 -54.43 -57.61 24.04
CA HIS A 196 -54.82 -58.15 25.35
C HIS A 196 -56.34 -58.19 25.55
N HIS A 197 -57.06 -57.10 25.23
CA HIS A 197 -58.51 -57.05 25.34
C HIS A 197 -59.23 -57.92 24.31
N PHE A 198 -58.64 -58.24 23.16
CA PHE A 198 -59.22 -59.18 22.20
C PHE A 198 -59.06 -60.64 22.62
N GLN A 199 -58.07 -60.97 23.47
CA GLN A 199 -57.87 -62.33 23.98
C GLN A 199 -58.99 -62.79 24.91
N GLU A 200 -59.60 -61.91 25.71
CA GLU A 200 -60.68 -62.30 26.63
C GLU A 200 -62.00 -62.67 25.92
N PRO A 201 -62.54 -61.85 25.00
CA PRO A 201 -63.73 -62.19 24.23
C PRO A 201 -63.52 -63.42 23.35
N SER A 202 -62.35 -63.56 22.72
CA SER A 202 -62.04 -64.75 21.91
C SER A 202 -61.91 -66.00 22.78
N ARG A 203 -61.29 -65.92 23.96
CA ARG A 203 -61.25 -67.01 24.94
C ARG A 203 -62.65 -67.35 25.50
N ARG A 204 -63.50 -66.35 25.73
CA ARG A 204 -64.91 -66.54 26.13
C ARG A 204 -65.75 -67.15 25.01
N LEU A 205 -65.52 -66.78 23.75
CA LEU A 205 -66.17 -67.38 22.58
C LEU A 205 -65.74 -68.83 22.40
N VAL A 206 -64.44 -69.13 22.58
CA VAL A 206 -63.93 -70.51 22.57
C VAL A 206 -64.51 -71.32 23.74
N SER A 207 -64.61 -70.76 24.94
CA SER A 207 -65.25 -71.45 26.07
C SER A 207 -66.76 -71.63 25.86
N PHE A 208 -67.45 -70.65 25.27
CA PHE A 208 -68.85 -70.78 24.87
C PHE A 208 -69.04 -71.87 23.83
N ALA A 209 -68.18 -71.94 22.81
CA ALA A 209 -68.21 -73.00 21.80
C ALA A 209 -67.93 -74.39 22.40
N GLN A 210 -67.01 -74.47 23.39
CA GLN A 210 -66.74 -75.71 24.13
C GLN A 210 -67.90 -76.10 25.07
N GLN A 211 -68.59 -75.14 25.69
CA GLN A 211 -69.80 -75.39 26.50
C GLN A 211 -71.03 -75.75 25.65
N LEU A 212 -71.08 -75.28 24.41
CA LEU A 212 -72.09 -75.63 23.41
C LEU A 212 -71.76 -76.94 22.66
N SER A 213 -70.61 -77.57 22.95
CA SER A 213 -70.29 -78.92 22.47
C SER A 213 -70.85 -79.94 23.47
N PRO A 214 -71.87 -80.74 23.10
CA PRO A 214 -72.35 -81.81 23.95
C PRO A 214 -71.24 -82.85 24.12
N ALA A 215 -71.05 -83.31 25.36
CA ALA A 215 -70.34 -84.55 25.62
C ALA A 215 -71.09 -85.70 24.93
N ALA A 216 -70.35 -86.49 24.15
CA ALA A 216 -70.61 -87.88 23.79
C ALA A 216 -71.97 -88.21 23.13
N LEU A 217 -71.95 -88.47 21.83
CA LEU A 217 -71.99 -89.82 21.24
C LEU A 217 -71.97 -89.74 19.70
#